data_AF-A0A8C0BU21-F1
#
_entry.id   AF-A0A8C0BU21-F1
#
_cell.length_a   1.000
_cell.length_b   1.000
_cell.length_c   1.000
_cell.angle_alpha   90.00
_cell.angle_beta   90.00
_cell.angle_gamma   90.00
#
_symmetry.space_group_name_H-M   'P 1'
#
loop_
_entity.id
_entity.type
_entity.pdbx_description
1 polymer ?
#
loop_
_entity_poly.entity_id
_entity_poly.type
_entity_poly.pdbx_seq_one_letter_code
_entity_poly.pdbx_strand_id
1 'polypeptide(L)'
;MRVDKLRAMSSREMLLSSSILSSHRSTTLLPSFSMITQLAEKYNLPLKTSFSSTRGFFIQMNVDCSTLPNGQLPSEFTKITKMKNTYSFTSADLIKMNERCQESLREIYHMTYLIVCKLLNEIYEHIHCLYKLSDIVSMLDMLLSFAHACTLSDYGKLFVWFSNC
;
A
#
# COMPACT_ATOMS: atom_id res chain seq x y z
N MET A 1 -13.56 -6.93 13.17
CA MET A 1 -13.64 -6.17 11.89
C MET A 1 -12.32 -6.38 11.16
N ARG A 2 -12.39 -6.92 9.93
CA ARG A 2 -11.40 -7.84 9.33
C ARG A 2 -10.05 -7.22 8.95
N VAL A 3 -8.98 -7.94 9.30
CA VAL A 3 -7.61 -7.83 8.77
C VAL A 3 -7.58 -7.90 7.23
N ASP A 4 -8.59 -8.52 6.62
CA ASP A 4 -8.79 -8.56 5.17
C ASP A 4 -9.06 -7.18 4.55
N LYS A 5 -9.59 -6.22 5.32
CA LYS A 5 -9.84 -4.85 4.84
C LYS A 5 -8.54 -4.04 4.75
N LEU A 6 -7.56 -4.32 5.63
CA LEU A 6 -6.18 -3.82 5.54
C LEU A 6 -5.44 -4.43 4.33
N ARG A 7 -5.68 -5.71 4.03
CA ARG A 7 -5.14 -6.36 2.83
C ARG A 7 -5.77 -5.83 1.53
N ALA A 8 -7.05 -5.46 1.54
CA ALA A 8 -7.71 -4.81 0.40
C ALA A 8 -7.30 -3.34 0.23
N MET A 9 -7.00 -2.63 1.33
CA MET A 9 -6.37 -1.31 1.27
C MET A 9 -4.98 -1.37 0.61
N SER A 10 -4.22 -2.45 0.83
CA SER A 10 -2.91 -2.67 0.18
C SER A 10 -2.97 -2.63 -1.36
N SER A 11 -4.07 -3.06 -1.98
CA SER A 11 -4.22 -3.04 -3.44
C SER A 11 -4.65 -1.68 -4.01
N ARG A 12 -5.31 -0.81 -3.24
CA ARG A 12 -5.68 0.56 -3.65
C ARG A 12 -4.62 1.60 -3.27
N GLU A 13 -3.92 1.41 -2.15
CA GLU A 13 -2.73 2.17 -1.73
C GLU A 13 -1.57 2.01 -2.74
N MET A 14 -1.58 0.93 -3.54
CA MET A 14 -0.64 0.72 -4.64
C MET A 14 -0.72 1.82 -5.72
N LEU A 15 -1.79 2.62 -5.78
CA LEU A 15 -1.94 3.76 -6.70
C LEU A 15 -1.39 5.08 -6.12
N LEU A 16 -1.39 5.24 -4.80
CA LEU A 16 -0.68 6.35 -4.13
C LEU A 16 0.82 6.07 -4.11
N SER A 17 1.19 4.82 -3.86
CA SER A 17 2.56 4.37 -4.06
C SER A 17 2.96 4.46 -5.53
N SER A 18 2.09 4.24 -6.52
CA SER A 18 2.47 4.45 -7.93
C SER A 18 2.78 5.91 -8.27
N SER A 19 2.15 6.88 -7.60
CA SER A 19 2.42 8.31 -7.79
C SER A 19 3.74 8.74 -7.13
N ILE A 20 4.00 8.29 -5.89
CA ILE A 20 5.25 8.53 -5.17
C ILE A 20 6.42 7.75 -5.82
N LEU A 21 6.15 6.51 -6.24
CA LEU A 21 7.06 5.66 -7.03
C LEU A 21 7.24 6.22 -8.44
N SER A 22 6.29 6.95 -9.03
CA SER A 22 6.50 7.63 -10.31
C SER A 22 7.42 8.85 -10.17
N SER A 23 7.27 9.61 -9.07
CA SER A 23 8.15 10.73 -8.75
C SER A 23 9.56 10.26 -8.38
N HIS A 24 9.68 9.14 -7.66
CA HIS A 24 10.98 8.55 -7.33
C HIS A 24 11.58 7.73 -8.48
N ARG A 25 10.76 7.09 -9.34
CA ARG A 25 11.15 6.42 -10.60
C ARG A 25 11.93 7.36 -11.49
N SER A 26 11.49 8.60 -11.64
CA SER A 26 12.19 9.57 -12.50
C SER A 26 13.62 9.84 -12.02
N THR A 27 13.88 9.81 -10.71
CA THR A 27 15.24 9.98 -10.14
C THR A 27 16.07 8.69 -10.03
N THR A 28 15.44 7.51 -9.88
CA THR A 28 16.14 6.22 -9.68
C THR A 28 16.18 5.30 -10.91
N LEU A 29 15.35 5.53 -11.93
CA LEU A 29 15.41 4.79 -13.20
C LEU A 29 16.44 5.34 -14.17
N LEU A 30 16.75 6.64 -14.10
CA LEU A 30 17.77 7.26 -14.95
C LEU A 30 19.15 6.55 -14.82
N PRO A 31 19.63 6.20 -13.61
CA PRO A 31 20.83 5.39 -13.45
C PRO A 31 20.72 3.99 -14.07
N SER A 32 19.60 3.27 -13.90
CA SER A 32 19.45 1.93 -14.49
C SER A 32 19.39 1.95 -16.02
N PHE A 33 18.72 2.95 -16.60
CA PHE A 33 18.65 3.08 -18.05
C PHE A 33 20.04 3.40 -18.61
N SER A 34 20.74 4.37 -18.01
CA SER A 34 22.12 4.70 -18.39
C SER A 34 23.07 3.51 -18.26
N MET A 35 22.99 2.74 -17.17
CA MET A 35 23.84 1.58 -16.95
C MET A 35 23.56 0.47 -17.97
N ILE A 36 22.29 0.23 -18.30
CA ILE A 36 21.91 -0.83 -19.23
C ILE A 36 22.21 -0.43 -20.67
N THR A 37 22.10 0.85 -21.02
CA THR A 37 22.57 1.38 -22.32
C THR A 37 24.08 1.24 -22.46
N GLN A 38 24.86 1.58 -21.42
CA GLN A 38 26.32 1.38 -21.43
C GLN A 38 26.71 -0.09 -21.56
N LEU A 39 26.00 -0.99 -20.88
CA LEU A 39 26.22 -2.44 -21.03
C LEU A 39 25.81 -2.95 -22.43
N ALA A 40 24.73 -2.41 -23.01
CA ALA A 40 24.28 -2.75 -24.35
C ALA A 40 25.31 -2.34 -25.40
N GLU A 41 25.87 -1.14 -25.28
CA GLU A 41 26.93 -0.62 -26.15
C GLU A 41 28.25 -1.39 -25.97
N LYS A 42 28.69 -1.60 -24.72
CA LYS A 42 29.94 -2.32 -24.39
C LYS A 42 29.98 -3.72 -24.99
N TYR A 43 28.85 -4.43 -24.95
CA TYR A 43 28.76 -5.81 -25.41
C TYR A 43 28.13 -5.98 -26.80
N ASN A 44 27.68 -4.89 -27.42
CA ASN A 44 26.90 -4.91 -28.68
C ASN A 44 25.72 -5.90 -28.63
N LEU A 45 25.02 -5.96 -27.50
CA LEU A 45 23.87 -6.85 -27.28
C LEU A 45 22.57 -6.04 -27.20
N PRO A 46 21.45 -6.56 -27.75
CA PRO A 46 20.15 -5.89 -27.65
C PRO A 46 19.54 -6.07 -26.26
N LEU A 47 20.13 -5.39 -25.26
CA LEU A 47 19.69 -5.44 -23.87
C LEU A 47 18.47 -4.54 -23.64
N LYS A 48 17.49 -5.06 -22.90
CA LYS A 48 16.31 -4.33 -22.48
C LYS A 48 16.13 -4.45 -20.96
N THR A 49 15.80 -3.34 -20.32
CA THR A 49 15.30 -3.31 -18.95
C THR A 49 13.89 -3.87 -18.84
N SER A 50 13.69 -4.80 -17.91
CA SER A 50 12.38 -5.32 -17.51
C SER A 50 12.22 -5.30 -15.99
N PHE A 51 10.98 -5.36 -15.51
CA PHE A 51 10.65 -5.30 -14.08
C PHE A 51 9.64 -6.38 -13.69
N SER A 52 9.84 -6.99 -12.51
CA SER A 52 8.91 -7.93 -11.90
C SER A 52 8.76 -7.61 -10.41
N SER A 53 7.55 -7.66 -9.87
CA SER A 53 7.29 -7.40 -8.45
C SER A 53 8.09 -8.30 -7.50
N THR A 54 8.35 -9.55 -7.91
CA THR A 54 9.09 -10.54 -7.13
C THR A 54 10.61 -10.44 -7.25
N ARG A 55 11.12 -9.89 -8.36
CA ARG A 55 12.56 -9.93 -8.72
C ARG A 55 13.21 -8.55 -8.82
N GLY A 56 12.43 -7.48 -8.81
CA GLY A 56 12.90 -6.13 -9.09
C GLY A 56 13.19 -5.91 -10.57
N PHE A 57 14.10 -4.98 -10.86
CA PHE A 57 14.61 -4.72 -12.20
C PHE A 57 15.59 -5.82 -12.63
N PHE A 58 15.48 -6.24 -13.88
CA PHE A 58 16.33 -7.26 -14.49
C PHE A 58 16.53 -6.94 -15.97
N ILE A 59 17.55 -7.55 -16.58
CA ILE A 59 17.88 -7.37 -17.98
C ILE A 59 17.27 -8.53 -18.77
N GLN A 60 16.68 -8.21 -19.91
CA GLN A 60 16.21 -9.17 -20.90
C GLN A 60 16.86 -8.91 -22.25
N MET A 61 17.14 -9.98 -22.97
CA MET A 61 17.49 -9.92 -24.38
C MET A 61 16.70 -11.01 -25.13
N ASN A 62 16.27 -10.68 -26.34
CA ASN A 62 15.67 -11.64 -27.25
C ASN A 62 16.73 -11.99 -28.30
N VAL A 63 17.09 -13.26 -28.41
CA VAL A 63 18.24 -13.68 -29.20
C VAL A 63 17.87 -14.90 -30.01
N ASP A 64 17.82 -14.74 -31.33
CA ASP A 64 17.91 -15.88 -32.24
C ASP A 64 19.33 -16.45 -32.16
N CYS A 65 19.45 -17.78 -32.04
CA CYS A 65 20.65 -18.57 -31.68
C CYS A 65 21.98 -18.15 -32.36
N SER A 66 21.93 -17.45 -33.49
CA SER A 66 23.05 -17.01 -34.33
C SER A 66 23.72 -15.67 -33.93
N THR A 67 23.15 -14.90 -33.01
CA THR A 67 23.61 -13.52 -32.71
C THR A 67 24.49 -13.40 -31.46
N LEU A 68 24.73 -14.48 -30.72
CA LEU A 68 25.63 -14.47 -29.57
C LEU A 68 27.09 -14.70 -30.04
N PRO A 69 28.02 -13.74 -29.84
CA PRO A 69 29.43 -13.98 -30.15
C PRO A 69 29.94 -15.14 -29.29
N ASN A 70 30.32 -16.24 -29.95
CA ASN A 70 30.84 -17.48 -29.36
C ASN A 70 29.92 -18.22 -28.36
N GLY A 71 28.63 -17.90 -28.30
CA GLY A 71 27.68 -18.59 -27.41
C GLY A 71 27.89 -18.36 -25.90
N GLN A 72 28.78 -17.44 -25.51
CA GLN A 72 29.06 -17.13 -24.10
C GLN A 72 28.58 -15.72 -23.74
N LEU A 73 27.74 -15.63 -22.70
CA LEU A 73 27.40 -14.34 -22.09
C LEU A 73 28.58 -13.82 -21.25
N PRO A 74 28.75 -12.49 -21.14
CA PRO A 74 29.73 -11.88 -20.24
C PRO A 74 29.56 -12.36 -18.79
N SER A 75 30.69 -12.60 -18.11
CA SER A 75 30.73 -13.02 -16.69
C SER A 75 30.21 -11.96 -15.72
N GLU A 76 30.05 -10.72 -16.18
CA GLU A 76 29.42 -9.63 -15.43
C GLU A 76 27.92 -9.88 -15.20
N PHE A 77 27.30 -10.78 -15.98
CA PHE A 77 25.92 -11.21 -15.81
C PHE A 77 25.79 -12.45 -14.93
N THR A 78 24.91 -12.37 -13.94
CA THR A 78 24.56 -13.43 -12.99
C THR A 78 23.07 -13.78 -13.09
N LYS A 79 22.67 -14.93 -12.53
CA LYS A 79 21.28 -15.43 -12.52
C LYS A 79 20.68 -15.53 -13.93
N ILE A 80 21.46 -16.03 -14.88
CA ILE A 80 21.04 -16.19 -16.27
C ILE A 80 19.95 -17.28 -16.35
N THR A 81 18.79 -16.90 -16.87
CA THR A 81 17.64 -17.77 -17.09
C THR A 81 17.23 -17.68 -18.55
N LYS A 82 17.13 -18.81 -19.25
CA LYS A 82 16.63 -18.87 -20.62
C LYS A 82 15.20 -19.38 -20.63
N MET A 83 14.30 -18.62 -21.25
CA MET A 83 12.94 -19.05 -21.53
C MET A 83 12.65 -18.87 -23.02
N LYS A 84 12.54 -19.99 -23.75
CA LYS A 84 12.39 -20.00 -25.22
C LYS A 84 13.52 -19.21 -25.90
N ASN A 85 13.20 -18.07 -26.49
CA ASN A 85 14.13 -17.17 -27.20
C ASN A 85 14.58 -15.97 -26.35
N THR A 86 14.09 -15.87 -25.11
CA THR A 86 14.36 -14.74 -24.23
C THR A 86 15.30 -15.16 -23.12
N TYR A 87 16.42 -14.46 -23.01
CA TYR A 87 17.32 -14.57 -21.88
C TYR A 87 16.99 -13.48 -20.88
N SER A 88 16.98 -13.84 -19.60
CA SER A 88 16.82 -12.92 -18.48
C SER A 88 18.01 -13.07 -17.55
N PHE A 89 18.63 -11.97 -17.16
CA PHE A 89 19.81 -11.96 -16.28
C PHE A 89 19.90 -10.65 -15.51
N THR A 90 20.87 -10.58 -14.61
CA THR A 90 21.08 -9.46 -13.70
C THR A 90 22.57 -9.20 -13.55
N SER A 91 22.98 -7.98 -13.21
CA SER A 91 24.36 -7.64 -12.80
C SER A 91 24.42 -7.31 -11.31
N ALA A 92 25.61 -7.39 -10.70
CA ALA A 92 25.83 -7.02 -9.30
C ALA A 92 25.37 -5.59 -8.99
N ASP A 93 25.59 -4.66 -9.91
CA ASP A 93 25.18 -3.27 -9.71
C ASP A 93 23.65 -3.11 -9.76
N LEU A 94 22.98 -3.87 -10.61
CA LEU A 94 21.51 -3.91 -10.68
C LEU A 94 20.90 -4.51 -9.41
N ILE A 95 21.55 -5.50 -8.80
CA ILE A 95 21.14 -6.04 -7.48
C ILE A 95 21.24 -4.96 -6.42
N LYS A 96 22.38 -4.28 -6.30
CA LYS A 96 22.57 -3.18 -5.34
C LYS A 96 21.52 -2.08 -5.54
N MET A 97 21.21 -1.74 -6.79
CA MET A 97 20.19 -0.76 -7.11
C MET A 97 18.79 -1.20 -6.66
N ASN A 98 18.44 -2.46 -6.90
CA ASN A 98 17.19 -3.05 -6.42
C ASN A 98 17.12 -3.03 -4.89
N GLU A 99 18.18 -3.39 -4.19
CA GLU A 99 18.26 -3.36 -2.73
C GLU A 99 18.04 -1.95 -2.19
N ARG A 100 18.72 -0.95 -2.76
CA ARG A 100 18.53 0.47 -2.40
C ARG A 100 17.10 0.93 -2.62
N CYS A 101 16.49 0.57 -3.75
CA CYS A 101 15.10 0.89 -4.04
C CYS A 101 14.13 0.26 -3.02
N GLN A 102 14.38 -1.00 -2.64
CA GLN A 102 13.58 -1.69 -1.63
C GLN A 102 13.74 -1.08 -0.23
N GLU A 103 14.95 -0.66 0.14
CA GLU A 103 15.21 0.06 1.40
C GLU A 103 14.40 1.35 1.48
N SER A 104 14.49 2.19 0.44
CA SER A 104 13.75 3.45 0.37
C SER A 104 12.24 3.22 0.42
N LEU A 105 11.74 2.16 -0.23
CA LEU A 105 10.32 1.81 -0.12
C LEU A 105 9.92 1.41 1.30
N ARG A 106 10.73 0.60 1.99
CA ARG A 106 10.45 0.24 3.39
C ARG A 106 10.38 1.47 4.28
N GLU A 107 11.29 2.41 4.10
CA GLU A 107 11.31 3.66 4.86
C GLU A 107 10.05 4.50 4.59
N ILE A 108 9.66 4.66 3.33
CA ILE A 108 8.43 5.38 2.95
C ILE A 108 7.20 4.74 3.61
N TYR A 109 7.09 3.41 3.56
CA TYR A 109 5.97 2.70 4.21
C TYR A 109 5.98 2.88 5.72
N HIS A 110 7.16 2.84 6.34
CA HIS A 110 7.29 3.05 7.78
C HIS A 110 6.82 4.46 8.18
N MET A 111 7.30 5.49 7.49
CA MET A 111 6.93 6.87 7.78
C MET A 111 5.44 7.13 7.52
N THR A 112 4.90 6.58 6.44
CA THR A 112 3.46 6.67 6.13
C THR A 112 2.63 6.02 7.23
N TYR A 113 3.02 4.83 7.68
CA TYR A 113 2.35 4.13 8.77
C TYR A 113 2.34 4.97 10.06
N LEU A 114 3.48 5.59 10.42
CA LEU A 114 3.55 6.46 11.59
C LEU A 114 2.59 7.66 11.48
N ILE A 115 2.48 8.27 10.31
CA ILE A 115 1.55 9.40 10.07
C ILE A 115 0.10 8.93 10.22
N VAL A 116 -0.27 7.79 9.62
CA VAL A 116 -1.62 7.23 9.72
C VAL A 116 -1.98 6.92 11.18
N CYS A 117 -1.05 6.34 11.95
CA CYS A 117 -1.26 6.08 13.37
C CYS A 117 -1.47 7.37 14.17
N LYS A 118 -0.71 8.43 13.88
CA LYS A 118 -0.90 9.74 14.54
C LYS A 118 -2.29 10.32 14.26
N LEU A 119 -2.72 10.32 12.99
CA LEU A 119 -4.04 10.80 12.60
C LEU A 119 -5.17 9.98 13.25
N LEU A 120 -5.03 8.66 13.31
CA LEU A 120 -6.00 7.80 13.98
C LEU A 120 -6.10 8.11 15.47
N ASN A 121 -4.97 8.33 16.16
CA ASN A 121 -4.98 8.68 17.58
C ASN A 121 -5.71 10.01 17.84
N GLU A 122 -5.50 11.01 16.99
CA GLU A 122 -6.20 12.29 17.09
C GLU A 122 -7.72 12.13 16.92
N ILE A 123 -8.16 11.27 16.00
CA ILE A 123 -9.60 10.96 15.84
C ILE A 123 -10.13 10.21 17.06
N TYR A 124 -9.39 9.24 17.61
CA TYR A 124 -9.83 8.44 18.75
C TYR A 124 -10.04 9.26 20.03
N GLU A 125 -9.26 10.33 20.24
CA GLU A 125 -9.48 11.27 21.35
C GLU A 125 -10.90 11.87 21.32
N HIS A 126 -11.41 12.19 20.13
CA HIS A 126 -12.75 12.78 19.96
C HIS A 126 -13.89 11.76 19.98
N ILE A 127 -13.60 10.48 19.73
CA ILE A 127 -14.64 9.43 19.77
C ILE A 127 -15.22 9.28 21.18
N HIS A 128 -14.41 9.44 22.23
CA HIS A 128 -14.87 9.33 23.61
C HIS A 128 -15.93 10.38 23.99
N CYS A 129 -15.77 11.63 23.53
CA CYS A 129 -16.76 12.67 23.83
C CYS A 129 -18.06 12.45 23.04
N LEU A 130 -17.98 11.92 21.82
CA LEU A 130 -19.16 11.55 21.03
C LEU A 130 -19.96 10.42 21.68
N TYR A 131 -19.30 9.41 22.25
CA TYR A 131 -19.99 8.35 23.00
C TYR A 131 -20.72 8.91 24.23
N LYS A 132 -20.05 9.75 25.03
CA LYS A 132 -20.70 10.40 26.19
C LYS A 132 -21.92 11.23 25.79
N LEU A 133 -21.81 11.97 24.68
CA LEU A 133 -22.94 12.74 24.14
C LEU A 133 -24.09 11.80 23.73
N SER A 134 -23.79 10.70 23.04
CA SER A 134 -24.78 9.69 22.64
C SER A 134 -25.51 9.09 23.85
N ASP A 135 -24.81 8.83 24.95
CA ASP A 135 -25.43 8.32 26.19
C ASP A 135 -26.41 9.35 26.78
N ILE A 136 -26.02 10.63 26.83
CA ILE A 136 -26.89 11.70 27.34
C ILE A 136 -28.12 11.86 26.44
N VAL A 137 -27.94 11.90 25.13
CA VAL A 137 -29.03 12.07 24.15
C VAL A 137 -30.01 10.89 24.23
N SER A 138 -29.50 9.65 24.32
CA SER A 138 -30.38 8.47 24.42
C SER A 138 -31.18 8.45 25.72
N MET A 139 -30.58 8.89 26.85
CA MET A 139 -31.31 9.03 28.11
C MET A 139 -32.39 10.13 28.04
N LEU A 140 -32.08 11.26 27.41
CA LEU A 140 -33.06 12.32 27.19
C LEU A 140 -34.23 11.86 26.31
N ASP A 141 -33.95 11.12 25.24
CA ASP A 141 -34.97 10.59 24.33
C ASP A 141 -35.90 9.58 25.03
N MET A 142 -35.33 8.74 25.90
CA MET A 142 -36.11 7.84 26.76
C MET A 142 -37.01 8.60 27.74
N LEU A 143 -36.47 9.61 28.43
CA LEU A 143 -37.24 10.43 29.38
C LEU A 143 -38.35 11.22 28.67
N LEU A 144 -38.07 11.77 27.49
CA LEU A 144 -39.05 12.47 26.66
C LEU A 144 -40.17 11.52 26.23
N SER A 145 -39.84 10.31 25.82
CA SER A 145 -40.81 9.27 25.47
C SER A 145 -41.73 8.93 26.65
N PHE A 146 -41.19 8.85 27.87
CA PHE A 146 -42.00 8.66 29.08
C PHE A 146 -42.88 9.86 29.39
N ALA A 147 -42.36 11.09 29.33
CA ALA A 147 -43.17 12.30 29.55
C ALA A 147 -44.31 12.40 28.51
N HIS A 148 -44.02 12.08 27.26
CA HIS A 148 -45.01 12.05 26.18
C HIS A 148 -46.07 10.97 26.42
N ALA A 149 -45.67 9.76 26.82
CA ALA A 149 -46.60 8.71 27.22
C ALA A 149 -47.47 9.14 28.42
N CYS A 150 -46.88 9.79 29.43
CA CYS A 150 -47.58 10.36 30.58
C CYS A 150 -48.58 11.46 30.23
N THR A 151 -48.35 12.18 29.13
CA THR A 151 -49.21 13.29 28.68
C THR A 151 -50.33 12.81 27.77
N LEU A 152 -50.09 11.81 26.92
CA LEU A 152 -51.12 11.24 26.02
C LEU A 152 -52.03 10.23 26.69
N SER A 153 -51.52 9.48 27.67
CA SER A 153 -52.37 8.65 28.52
C SER A 153 -52.74 9.45 29.75
N ASP A 154 -53.98 9.30 30.22
CA ASP A 154 -54.60 10.03 31.33
C ASP A 154 -53.98 9.65 32.70
N TYR A 155 -52.65 9.70 32.81
CA TYR A 155 -51.88 9.28 33.99
C TYR A 155 -52.07 10.23 35.19
N GLY A 156 -52.75 11.36 35.00
CA GLY A 156 -53.35 12.14 36.10
C GLY A 156 -54.32 11.30 36.95
N LYS A 157 -54.91 10.23 36.39
CA LYS A 157 -55.69 9.25 37.15
C LYS A 157 -54.84 8.14 37.79
N LEU A 158 -53.63 7.85 37.31
CA LEU A 158 -52.80 6.79 37.88
C LEU A 158 -52.21 7.19 39.24
N PHE A 159 -51.92 8.49 39.46
CA PHE A 159 -51.53 9.00 40.78
C PHE A 159 -52.69 8.91 41.80
N VAL A 160 -53.94 9.01 41.35
CA VAL A 160 -55.14 8.83 42.20
C VAL A 160 -55.35 7.35 42.58
N TRP A 161 -54.94 6.41 41.72
CA TRP A 161 -55.00 4.98 42.03
C TRP A 161 -53.92 4.51 43.01
N PHE A 162 -52.69 5.05 42.94
CA PHE A 162 -51.64 4.72 43.92
C PHE A 162 -51.85 5.37 45.30
N SER A 163 -52.68 6.41 45.39
CA SER A 163 -53.03 7.06 46.66
C SER A 163 -54.31 6.51 47.32
N ASN A 164 -55.06 5.62 46.66
CA ASN A 164 -56.24 4.92 47.19
C ASN A 164 -56.04 3.39 47.30
N CYS A 165 -54.80 2.92 47.23
CA CYS A 165 -54.41 1.55 47.56
C CYS A 165 -53.56 1.53 48.83
#